data_AF-A0A536ZHF8-F1
#
_entry.id   AF-A0A536ZHF8-F1
#
_cell.length_a   1.000
_cell.length_b   1.000
_cell.length_c   1.000
_cell.angle_alpha   90.00
_cell.angle_beta   90.00
_cell.angle_gamma   90.00
#
_symmetry.space_group_name_H-M   'P 1'
#
loop_
_entity.id
_entity.type
_entity.pdbx_description
1 polymer ?
#
loop_
_entity_poly.entity_id
_entity_poly.type
_entity_poly.pdbx_seq_one_letter_code
_entity_poly.pdbx_strand_id
1 'polypeptide(L)'
;MPIAGLAIGAIVGCDKPGHRAHDDPTIQAAIEKGRREQEAADRQMRERAAQEELARRDSEQAEIDARTAGDEARIAIMARLEQRLRGALIEPSSMQIRNQRLAADGATLCAEFSAKNKQGVYVGFRRVVVSDTVVSFDQDPDDTYREPPHRFAAIAKITGCY
;
A
#
# COMPACT_ATOMS: atom_id res chain seq x y z
N MET A 1 78.82 -27.49 -16.49
CA MET A 1 80.18 -27.01 -16.15
C MET A 1 80.17 -26.51 -14.71
N PRO A 2 81.09 -26.99 -13.86
CA PRO A 2 81.13 -26.77 -12.41
C PRO A 2 82.05 -25.60 -12.03
N ILE A 3 82.02 -25.20 -10.74
CA ILE A 3 83.10 -24.66 -9.87
C ILE A 3 82.38 -24.29 -8.55
N ALA A 4 82.45 -25.11 -7.49
CA ALA A 4 83.46 -25.07 -6.40
C ALA A 4 83.61 -23.64 -5.83
N GLY A 5 83.13 -23.27 -4.65
CA GLY A 5 83.40 -23.88 -3.35
C GLY A 5 84.36 -22.98 -2.58
N LEU A 6 83.96 -22.46 -1.41
CA LEU A 6 84.78 -22.43 -0.18
C LEU A 6 83.95 -21.83 0.97
N ALA A 7 83.85 -22.60 2.05
CA ALA A 7 83.48 -22.10 3.36
C ALA A 7 84.69 -21.37 4.00
N ILE A 8 84.41 -20.45 4.92
CA ILE A 8 84.98 -20.32 6.28
C ILE A 8 84.65 -18.91 6.78
N GLY A 9 84.20 -18.81 8.03
CA GLY A 9 84.40 -17.61 8.83
C GLY A 9 83.21 -17.15 9.65
N ALA A 10 82.83 -17.92 10.67
CA ALA A 10 82.09 -17.38 11.80
C ALA A 10 83.05 -16.55 12.66
N ILE A 11 82.78 -15.26 12.85
CA ILE A 11 83.35 -14.48 13.97
C ILE A 11 82.30 -13.47 14.45
N VAL A 12 81.73 -13.78 15.61
CA VAL A 12 81.51 -12.89 16.76
C VAL A 12 80.78 -11.56 16.53
N GLY A 13 79.52 -11.56 16.95
CA GLY A 13 79.01 -10.66 17.99
C GLY A 13 79.30 -9.17 17.86
N CYS A 14 78.28 -8.41 17.48
CA CYS A 14 78.00 -7.14 18.14
C CYS A 14 76.51 -7.08 18.49
N ASP A 15 76.27 -7.32 19.77
CA ASP A 15 75.14 -6.85 20.54
C ASP A 15 74.58 -5.51 20.06
N LYS A 16 73.29 -5.51 19.74
CA LYS A 16 72.42 -4.38 20.04
C LYS A 16 71.14 -4.92 20.71
N PRO A 17 71.15 -5.16 22.03
CA PRO A 17 69.94 -5.27 22.81
C PRO A 17 69.51 -3.84 23.15
N GLY A 18 68.55 -3.31 22.40
CA GLY A 18 68.12 -1.92 22.62
C GLY A 18 66.84 -1.53 21.93
N HIS A 19 65.83 -2.41 21.94
CA HIS A 19 64.44 -2.08 21.53
C HIS A 19 63.44 -2.94 22.33
N ARG A 20 63.61 -3.00 23.66
CA ARG A 20 62.68 -3.75 24.54
C ARG A 20 62.57 -3.05 25.88
N ALA A 21 61.75 -2.01 25.95
CA ALA A 21 61.14 -1.52 27.20
C ALA A 21 60.20 -0.30 26.99
N HIS A 22 60.38 0.47 25.91
CA HIS A 22 59.67 1.75 25.74
C HIS A 22 58.42 1.70 24.82
N ASP A 23 58.20 0.61 24.08
CA ASP A 23 57.17 0.55 23.02
C ASP A 23 55.85 -0.12 23.45
N ASP A 24 55.83 -0.73 24.63
CA ASP A 24 54.65 -1.41 25.20
C ASP A 24 53.44 -0.48 25.44
N PRO A 25 53.60 0.72 26.07
CA PRO A 25 52.46 1.61 26.29
C PRO A 25 51.93 2.23 24.98
N THR A 26 52.79 2.44 23.98
CA THR A 26 52.38 2.96 22.66
C THR A 26 51.62 1.94 21.84
N ILE A 27 52.00 0.66 21.91
CA ILE A 27 51.28 -0.43 21.22
C ILE A 27 49.93 -0.67 21.88
N GLN A 28 49.86 -0.68 23.22
CA GLN A 28 48.58 -0.80 23.93
C GLN A 28 47.63 0.37 23.65
N ALA A 29 48.15 1.61 23.63
CA ALA A 29 47.36 2.77 23.26
C ALA A 29 46.82 2.70 21.81
N ALA A 30 47.60 2.15 20.87
CA ALA A 30 47.16 1.94 19.50
C ALA A 30 46.07 0.86 19.39
N ILE A 31 46.18 -0.24 20.14
CA ILE A 31 45.18 -1.30 20.20
C ILE A 31 43.87 -0.77 20.80
N GLU A 32 43.94 -0.01 21.90
CA GLU A 32 42.75 0.54 22.53
C GLU A 32 42.06 1.60 21.66
N LYS A 33 42.85 2.44 20.97
CA LYS A 33 42.33 3.37 19.96
C LYS A 33 41.63 2.62 18.82
N GLY A 34 42.26 1.58 18.27
CA GLY A 34 41.67 0.75 17.22
C GLY A 34 40.36 0.06 17.66
N ARG A 35 40.29 -0.42 18.91
CA ARG A 35 39.06 -0.99 19.47
C ARG A 35 37.94 0.03 19.55
N ARG A 36 38.23 1.25 20.02
CA ARG A 36 37.23 2.34 20.10
C ARG A 36 36.73 2.77 18.72
N GLU A 37 37.62 2.81 17.73
CA GLU A 37 37.27 3.13 16.34
C GLU A 37 36.41 2.02 15.71
N GLN A 38 36.73 0.75 15.95
CA GLN A 38 35.92 -0.39 15.51
C GLN A 38 34.53 -0.39 16.17
N GLU A 39 34.45 -0.19 17.48
CA GLU A 39 33.16 -0.08 18.19
C GLU A 39 32.32 1.09 17.68
N ALA A 40 32.95 2.23 17.35
CA ALA A 40 32.25 3.37 16.77
C ALA A 40 31.74 3.08 15.35
N ALA A 41 32.56 2.43 14.51
CA ALA A 41 32.17 2.01 13.17
C ALA A 41 31.03 0.98 13.19
N ASP A 42 31.08 0.01 14.12
CA ASP A 42 30.03 -1.00 14.30
C ASP A 42 28.71 -0.36 14.76
N ARG A 43 28.77 0.59 15.71
CA ARG A 43 27.59 1.36 16.12
C ARG A 43 26.99 2.11 14.94
N GLN A 44 27.81 2.82 14.18
CA GLN A 44 27.36 3.60 13.03
C GLN A 44 26.75 2.70 11.94
N MET A 45 27.33 1.53 11.67
CA MET A 45 26.75 0.57 10.73
C MET A 45 25.39 0.05 11.20
N ARG A 46 25.26 -0.30 12.49
CA ARG A 46 23.98 -0.78 13.05
C ARG A 46 22.91 0.29 13.01
N GLU A 47 23.25 1.53 13.32
CA GLU A 47 22.33 2.67 13.24
C GLU A 47 21.85 2.90 11.81
N ARG A 48 22.75 2.88 10.82
CA ARG A 48 22.36 3.00 9.40
C ARG A 48 21.45 1.85 8.97
N ALA A 49 21.81 0.61 9.30
CA ALA A 49 20.98 -0.55 8.98
C ALA A 49 19.59 -0.48 9.65
N ALA A 50 19.50 0.01 10.89
CA ALA A 50 18.23 0.23 11.57
C ALA A 50 17.40 1.33 10.90
N GLN A 51 18.02 2.44 10.48
CA GLN A 51 17.34 3.51 9.77
C GLN A 51 16.83 3.07 8.40
N GLU A 52 17.60 2.26 7.67
CA GLU A 52 17.18 1.70 6.38
C GLU A 52 16.00 0.74 6.53
N GLU A 53 16.01 -0.12 7.56
CA GLU A 53 14.90 -1.03 7.84
C GLU A 53 13.63 -0.27 8.27
N LEU A 54 13.76 0.79 9.08
CA LEU A 54 12.65 1.67 9.44
C LEU A 54 12.08 2.36 8.20
N ALA A 55 12.94 2.95 7.36
CA ALA A 55 12.51 3.59 6.12
C ALA A 55 11.79 2.62 5.17
N ARG A 56 12.25 1.37 5.08
CA ARG A 56 11.57 0.34 4.29
C ARG A 56 10.18 0.05 4.84
N ARG A 57 10.06 -0.18 6.15
CA ARG A 57 8.76 -0.44 6.79
C ARG A 57 7.80 0.72 6.66
N ASP A 58 8.28 1.94 6.83
CA ASP A 58 7.47 3.14 6.68
C ASP A 58 6.94 3.27 5.25
N SER A 59 7.76 2.95 4.24
CA SER A 59 7.32 2.94 2.84
C SER A 59 6.29 1.86 2.54
N GLU A 60 6.50 0.64 3.05
CA GLU A 60 5.56 -0.49 2.90
C GLU A 60 4.21 -0.17 3.59
N GLN A 61 4.26 0.40 4.80
CA GLN A 61 3.07 0.78 5.55
C GLN A 61 2.30 1.91 4.86
N ALA A 62 3.00 2.93 4.34
CA ALA A 62 2.36 4.02 3.61
C ALA A 62 1.61 3.53 2.35
N GLU A 63 2.12 2.52 1.65
CA GLU A 63 1.42 1.92 0.52
C GLU A 63 0.16 1.16 0.95
N ILE A 64 0.22 0.43 2.07
CA ILE A 64 -0.93 -0.29 2.64
C ILE A 64 -2.00 0.70 3.08
N ASP A 65 -1.61 1.75 3.80
CA ASP A 65 -2.52 2.79 4.28
C ASP A 65 -3.19 3.51 3.11
N ALA A 66 -2.43 3.84 2.06
CA ALA A 66 -2.98 4.47 0.86
C ALA A 66 -4.01 3.59 0.14
N ARG A 67 -3.76 2.28 0.03
CA ARG A 67 -4.73 1.32 -0.55
C ARG A 67 -5.98 1.22 0.32
N THR A 68 -5.80 1.09 1.63
CA THR A 68 -6.89 0.97 2.60
C THR A 68 -7.78 2.21 2.58
N ALA A 69 -7.19 3.41 2.60
CA ALA A 69 -7.92 4.66 2.50
C ALA A 69 -8.72 4.77 1.17
N GLY A 70 -8.15 4.29 0.07
CA GLY A 70 -8.82 4.22 -1.22
C GLY A 70 -10.05 3.29 -1.21
N ASP A 71 -9.92 2.11 -0.61
CA ASP A 71 -11.01 1.15 -0.48
C ASP A 71 -12.12 1.66 0.46
N GLU A 72 -11.75 2.26 1.60
CA GLU A 72 -12.69 2.88 2.54
C GLU A 72 -13.47 4.02 1.88
N ALA A 73 -12.80 4.88 1.11
CA ALA A 73 -13.46 5.95 0.36
C ALA A 73 -14.46 5.40 -0.66
N ARG A 74 -14.08 4.32 -1.37
CA ARG A 74 -14.96 3.64 -2.34
C ARG A 74 -16.20 3.06 -1.67
N ILE A 75 -16.02 2.38 -0.53
CA ILE A 75 -17.12 1.83 0.28
C ILE A 75 -18.04 2.94 0.76
N ALA A 76 -17.49 4.05 1.26
CA ALA A 76 -18.27 5.19 1.73
C ALA A 76 -19.12 5.82 0.61
N ILE A 77 -18.56 5.98 -0.59
CA ILE A 77 -19.30 6.48 -1.75
C ILE A 77 -20.45 5.54 -2.13
N MET A 78 -20.17 4.23 -2.23
CA MET A 78 -21.20 3.23 -2.54
C MET A 78 -22.32 3.26 -1.49
N ALA A 79 -21.98 3.29 -0.20
CA ALA A 79 -22.95 3.36 0.89
C ALA A 79 -23.81 4.63 0.80
N ARG A 80 -23.21 5.78 0.52
CA ARG A 80 -23.93 7.05 0.35
C ARG A 80 -24.92 6.99 -0.81
N LEU A 81 -24.50 6.48 -1.97
CA LEU A 81 -25.36 6.34 -3.14
C LEU A 81 -26.46 5.30 -2.92
N GLU A 82 -26.16 4.20 -2.21
CA GLU A 82 -27.17 3.22 -1.79
C GLU A 82 -28.22 3.83 -0.85
N GLN A 83 -27.82 4.72 0.07
CA GLN A 83 -28.79 5.46 0.90
C GLN A 83 -29.68 6.38 0.06
N ARG A 84 -29.12 7.01 -0.97
CA ARG A 84 -29.90 7.84 -1.89
C ARG A 84 -30.91 6.99 -2.69
N LEU A 85 -30.51 5.80 -3.12
CA LEU A 85 -31.42 4.83 -3.72
C LEU A 85 -32.55 4.46 -2.76
N ARG A 86 -32.23 4.10 -1.51
CA ARG A 86 -33.24 3.80 -0.48
C ARG A 86 -34.25 4.93 -0.32
N GLY A 87 -33.79 6.18 -0.30
CA GLY A 87 -34.66 7.36 -0.18
C GLY A 87 -35.63 7.57 -1.36
N ALA A 88 -35.38 6.93 -2.51
CA ALA A 88 -36.26 6.98 -3.68
C ALA A 88 -37.31 5.84 -3.72
N LEU A 89 -37.27 4.91 -2.76
CA LEU A 89 -38.17 3.74 -2.73
C LEU A 89 -39.33 3.95 -1.75
N ILE A 90 -40.48 3.34 -2.05
CA ILE A 90 -41.67 3.36 -1.18
C ILE A 90 -41.46 2.55 0.12
N GLU A 91 -40.88 1.35 0.01
CA GLU A 91 -40.56 0.49 1.16
C GLU A 91 -39.05 0.21 1.18
N PRO A 92 -38.21 1.14 1.69
CA PRO A 92 -36.75 1.03 1.63
C PRO A 92 -36.19 -0.18 2.37
N SER A 93 -36.88 -0.63 3.43
CA SER A 93 -36.52 -1.82 4.22
C SER A 93 -36.66 -3.13 3.44
N SER A 94 -37.45 -3.15 2.36
CA SER A 94 -37.61 -4.30 1.47
C SER A 94 -36.56 -4.35 0.36
N MET A 95 -35.69 -3.35 0.25
CA MET A 95 -34.73 -3.24 -0.84
C MET A 95 -33.71 -4.38 -0.80
N GLN A 96 -33.63 -5.12 -1.90
CA GLN A 96 -32.58 -6.05 -2.22
C GLN A 96 -31.75 -5.47 -3.35
N ILE A 97 -30.43 -5.52 -3.23
CA ILE A 97 -29.51 -4.94 -4.21
C ILE A 97 -28.45 -5.97 -4.58
N ARG A 98 -28.07 -6.01 -5.86
CA ARG A 98 -27.03 -6.90 -6.41
C ARG A 98 -26.28 -6.22 -7.54
N ASN A 99 -25.20 -6.84 -8.00
CA ASN A 99 -24.37 -6.36 -9.11
C ASN A 99 -23.92 -4.89 -8.92
N GLN A 100 -23.64 -4.50 -7.67
CA GLN A 100 -23.24 -3.15 -7.32
C GLN A 100 -21.83 -2.86 -7.81
N ARG A 101 -21.66 -1.75 -8.52
CA ARG A 101 -20.34 -1.24 -8.90
C ARG A 101 -20.38 0.27 -9.05
N LEU A 102 -19.27 0.92 -8.75
CA LEU A 102 -19.06 2.29 -9.19
C LEU A 102 -18.68 2.29 -10.67
N ALA A 103 -19.19 3.27 -11.41
CA ALA A 103 -18.76 3.59 -12.75
C ALA A 103 -17.31 4.11 -12.75
N ALA A 104 -16.75 4.29 -13.95
CA ALA A 104 -15.37 4.76 -14.12
C ALA A 104 -15.12 6.17 -13.53
N ASP A 105 -16.18 6.96 -13.36
CA ASP A 105 -16.13 8.28 -12.71
C ASP A 105 -15.92 8.21 -11.17
N GLY A 106 -16.06 7.03 -10.57
CA GLY A 106 -15.97 6.83 -9.12
C GLY A 106 -17.08 7.51 -8.31
N ALA A 107 -18.10 8.07 -8.96
CA ALA A 107 -19.15 8.89 -8.34
C ALA A 107 -20.57 8.45 -8.70
N THR A 108 -20.71 7.52 -9.64
CA THR A 108 -21.98 6.92 -10.04
C THR A 108 -22.03 5.44 -9.66
N LEU A 109 -23.11 5.02 -9.01
CA LEU A 109 -23.41 3.62 -8.68
C LEU A 109 -24.29 3.02 -9.78
N CYS A 110 -23.79 1.97 -10.43
CA CYS A 110 -24.58 1.08 -11.27
C CYS A 110 -24.96 -0.15 -10.43
N ALA A 111 -26.24 -0.47 -10.35
CA ALA A 111 -26.70 -1.64 -9.59
C ALA A 111 -28.00 -2.21 -10.17
N GLU A 112 -28.35 -3.41 -9.72
CA GLU A 112 -29.69 -3.95 -9.88
C GLU A 112 -30.37 -4.03 -8.53
N PHE A 113 -31.61 -3.56 -8.43
CA PHE A 113 -32.38 -3.58 -7.19
C PHE A 113 -33.76 -4.20 -7.39
N SER A 114 -34.29 -4.80 -6.33
CA SER A 114 -35.66 -5.28 -6.22
C SER A 114 -36.23 -4.75 -4.91
N ALA A 115 -37.40 -4.14 -4.95
CA ALA A 115 -38.10 -3.64 -3.77
C ALA A 115 -39.60 -3.84 -3.94
N LYS A 116 -40.34 -3.78 -2.85
CA LYS A 116 -41.80 -3.80 -2.91
C LYS A 116 -42.35 -2.47 -3.44
N ASN A 117 -43.34 -2.57 -4.31
CA ASN A 117 -44.14 -1.43 -4.76
C ASN A 117 -45.22 -1.07 -3.73
N LYS A 118 -46.07 -0.07 -4.02
CA LYS A 118 -47.20 0.32 -3.16
C LYS A 118 -48.19 -0.80 -2.82
N GLN A 119 -48.20 -1.89 -3.60
CA GLN A 119 -49.07 -3.06 -3.40
C GLN A 119 -48.40 -4.14 -2.54
N GLY A 120 -47.17 -3.91 -2.06
CA GLY A 120 -46.40 -4.86 -1.25
C GLY A 120 -45.76 -5.99 -2.06
N VAL A 121 -45.72 -5.88 -3.39
CA VAL A 121 -45.22 -6.92 -4.30
C VAL A 121 -43.83 -6.55 -4.81
N TYR A 122 -42.90 -7.52 -4.82
CA TYR A 122 -41.60 -7.37 -5.46
C TYR A 122 -41.74 -7.35 -6.98
N VAL A 123 -41.24 -6.30 -7.61
CA VAL A 123 -41.29 -6.15 -9.07
C VAL A 123 -40.13 -6.87 -9.80
N GLY A 124 -39.25 -7.53 -9.04
CA GLY A 124 -38.05 -8.19 -9.52
C GLY A 124 -36.87 -7.23 -9.67
N PHE A 125 -35.69 -7.77 -9.98
CA PHE A 125 -34.49 -6.95 -10.16
C PHE A 125 -34.61 -6.05 -11.40
N ARG A 126 -34.33 -4.77 -11.22
CA ARG A 126 -34.31 -3.72 -12.25
C ARG A 126 -32.99 -2.97 -12.16
N ARG A 127 -32.49 -2.52 -13.30
CA ARG A 127 -31.25 -1.74 -13.36
C ARG A 127 -31.51 -0.33 -12.85
N VAL A 128 -30.53 0.22 -12.14
CA VAL A 128 -30.55 1.58 -11.62
C VAL A 128 -29.18 2.23 -11.80
N VAL A 129 -29.21 3.53 -12.10
CA VAL A 129 -28.04 4.42 -12.09
C VAL A 129 -28.28 5.49 -11.03
N VAL A 130 -27.35 5.60 -10.08
CA VAL A 130 -27.44 6.54 -8.96
C VAL A 130 -26.19 7.41 -8.91
N SER A 131 -26.38 8.72 -8.91
CA SER A 131 -25.34 9.72 -8.66
C SER A 131 -25.83 10.72 -7.60
N ASP A 132 -25.00 11.68 -7.23
CA ASP A 132 -25.36 12.73 -6.27
C ASP A 132 -26.49 13.65 -6.76
N THR A 133 -26.83 13.63 -8.05
CA THR A 133 -27.88 14.48 -8.63
C THR A 133 -29.03 13.68 -9.23
N VAL A 134 -28.79 12.44 -9.67
CA VAL A 134 -29.77 11.65 -10.43
C VAL A 134 -29.95 10.27 -9.81
N VAL A 135 -31.20 9.83 -9.69
CA VAL A 135 -31.58 8.43 -9.51
C VAL A 135 -32.42 8.07 -10.74
N SER A 136 -31.99 7.07 -11.52
CA SER A 136 -32.68 6.67 -12.75
C SER A 136 -32.88 5.17 -12.79
N PHE A 137 -34.13 4.75 -12.93
CA PHE A 137 -34.55 3.35 -13.03
C PHE A 137 -34.80 2.98 -14.49
N ASP A 138 -34.41 1.77 -14.90
CA ASP A 138 -34.66 1.22 -16.25
C ASP A 138 -36.15 1.11 -16.57
N GLN A 139 -36.95 0.84 -15.54
CA GLN A 139 -38.40 1.01 -15.47
C GLN A 139 -38.72 1.29 -14.01
N ASP A 140 -39.46 2.36 -13.73
CA ASP A 140 -39.81 2.71 -12.34
C ASP A 140 -40.74 1.63 -11.76
N PRO A 141 -40.46 1.12 -10.54
CA PRO A 141 -41.21 0.04 -9.90
C PRO A 141 -42.70 0.35 -9.67
N ASP A 142 -43.08 1.62 -9.62
CA ASP A 142 -44.47 2.06 -9.44
C ASP A 142 -45.14 2.45 -10.76
N ASP A 143 -44.42 2.42 -11.89
CA ASP A 143 -44.81 3.22 -13.05
C ASP A 143 -45.59 2.43 -14.10
N THR A 144 -46.89 2.74 -14.15
CA THR A 144 -47.76 2.52 -15.32
C THR A 144 -47.58 3.65 -16.35
N TYR A 145 -46.88 4.73 -16.02
CA TYR A 145 -46.40 5.72 -16.97
C TYR A 145 -45.07 5.25 -17.57
N ARG A 146 -45.01 5.18 -18.90
CA ARG A 146 -43.74 5.07 -19.60
C ARG A 146 -43.11 6.47 -19.58
N GLU A 147 -42.26 6.78 -18.59
CA GLU A 147 -41.19 7.74 -18.90
C GLU A 147 -40.52 7.26 -20.21
N PRO A 148 -40.10 8.17 -21.11
CA PRO A 148 -39.57 7.74 -22.40
C PRO A 148 -38.42 6.76 -22.13
N PRO A 149 -38.43 5.54 -22.72
CA PRO A 149 -37.42 4.49 -22.49
C PRO A 149 -35.98 4.95 -22.80
N HIS A 150 -35.83 6.15 -23.35
CA HIS A 150 -34.59 6.82 -23.69
C HIS A 150 -33.89 7.47 -22.49
N ARG A 151 -34.57 7.84 -21.39
CA ARG A 151 -33.91 8.59 -20.30
C ARG A 151 -32.90 7.73 -19.54
N PHE A 152 -33.32 6.55 -19.08
CA PHE A 152 -32.41 5.60 -18.44
C PHE A 152 -31.28 5.22 -19.41
N ALA A 153 -31.62 4.83 -20.65
CA ALA A 153 -30.64 4.45 -21.65
C ALA A 153 -29.60 5.56 -21.95
N ALA A 154 -30.02 6.83 -21.96
CA ALA A 154 -29.13 7.97 -22.14
C ALA A 154 -28.20 8.16 -20.93
N ILE A 155 -28.74 8.11 -19.71
CA ILE A 155 -27.96 8.25 -18.48
C ILE A 155 -26.97 7.10 -18.34
N ALA A 156 -27.45 5.87 -18.51
CA ALA A 156 -26.67 4.63 -18.55
C ALA A 156 -25.45 4.76 -19.49
N LYS A 157 -25.69 5.19 -20.73
CA LYS A 157 -24.63 5.39 -21.72
C LYS A 157 -23.63 6.48 -21.31
N ILE A 158 -24.10 7.61 -20.77
CA ILE A 158 -23.25 8.74 -20.39
C ILE A 158 -22.37 8.38 -19.19
N THR A 159 -22.91 7.67 -18.22
CA THR A 159 -22.17 7.26 -17.02
C THR A 159 -21.33 6.00 -17.23
N GLY A 160 -21.46 5.33 -18.38
CA GLY A 160 -20.83 4.03 -18.62
C GLY A 160 -21.46 2.89 -17.81
N CYS A 161 -22.66 3.11 -17.26
CA CYS A 161 -23.45 2.05 -16.66
C CYS A 161 -24.25 1.33 -17.74
N TYR A 162 -23.88 0.08 -18.04
CA TYR A 162 -24.57 -0.83 -18.97
C TYR A 162 -24.41 -0.49 -20.46
#